data_AF-G5IGM6-F1
#
_entry.id   AF-G5IGM6-F1
#
_cell.length_a   1.000
_cell.length_b   1.000
_cell.length_c   1.000
_cell.angle_alpha   90.00
_cell.angle_beta   90.00
_cell.angle_gamma   90.00
#
_symmetry.space_group_name_H-M   'P 1'
#
loop_
_entity.id
_entity.type
_entity.pdbx_description
1 polymer ?
#
loop_
_entity_poly.entity_id
_entity_poly.type
_entity_poly.pdbx_seq_one_letter_code
_entity_poly.pdbx_strand_id
1 'polypeptide(L)'
;MRKQDRTALVLMAGLSLLITACGKTQTQTQPPSQPTASTSIDSTESSSQEEEAVEYEGEYYPISELSEDTLKWLERYHQMPEEERLKINMVPPEFVPKGTDIAAMETNETRDINDTKAGETKTAESQGTGEPLAVPDILLTSAPEIVLTDPLSSALNEFRLQSGNYSWSVMENKEVQEVVACGAHPLDQAMEKTKRLKVPSYNRLDAIPFSVSCIIPPDKITVTAWDISNLGDTESKEESVTVYENKTLIELQPGKVYELTAEWSRDQLETRSFSGTASYTILTE
;
A
#
# COMPACT_ATOMS: atom_id res chain seq x y z
N MET A 1 35.09 3.42 57.82
CA MET A 1 35.52 2.11 58.36
C MET A 1 35.11 1.03 57.37
N ARG A 2 36.10 0.33 56.79
CA ARG A 2 36.13 -1.07 56.29
C ARG A 2 34.99 -1.57 55.37
N LYS A 3 35.21 -2.28 54.26
CA LYS A 3 36.42 -2.86 53.63
C LYS A 3 35.99 -3.55 52.30
N GLN A 4 36.88 -3.48 51.30
CA GLN A 4 37.31 -4.51 50.33
C GLN A 4 36.30 -4.98 49.24
N ASP A 5 36.51 -4.72 47.95
CA ASP A 5 37.60 -5.09 46.99
C ASP A 5 37.61 -6.56 46.53
N ARG A 6 37.56 -6.75 45.21
CA ARG A 6 38.40 -7.69 44.40
C ARG A 6 38.10 -7.58 42.88
N THR A 7 38.93 -6.86 42.09
CA THR A 7 40.03 -7.34 41.21
C THR A 7 39.71 -8.31 40.05
N ALA A 8 39.66 -7.76 38.83
CA ALA A 8 40.49 -7.96 37.62
C ALA A 8 41.18 -9.30 37.23
N LEU A 9 41.40 -9.39 35.89
CA LEU A 9 42.35 -10.19 35.07
C LEU A 9 41.90 -11.63 34.65
N VAL A 10 42.13 -12.23 33.45
CA VAL A 10 42.65 -11.88 32.09
C VAL A 10 42.99 -13.22 31.34
N LEU A 11 43.23 -13.17 30.01
CA LEU A 11 43.82 -14.19 29.08
C LEU A 11 42.86 -15.30 28.59
N MET A 12 42.87 -15.84 27.35
CA MET A 12 43.71 -15.74 26.14
C MET A 12 43.13 -16.62 25.00
N ALA A 13 43.59 -16.32 23.77
CA ALA A 13 43.77 -17.21 22.60
C ALA A 13 42.50 -17.83 21.97
N GLY A 14 42.26 -17.77 20.65
CA GLY A 14 43.20 -17.79 19.54
C GLY A 14 43.14 -19.17 18.88
N LEU A 15 42.46 -19.29 17.73
CA LEU A 15 42.80 -20.33 16.76
C LEU A 15 42.33 -19.92 15.35
N SER A 16 43.31 -19.52 14.56
CA SER A 16 43.24 -19.50 13.10
C SER A 16 43.16 -20.94 12.57
N LEU A 17 42.29 -21.19 11.59
CA LEU A 17 42.54 -22.20 10.56
C LEU A 17 42.23 -21.61 9.19
N LEU A 18 43.31 -21.20 8.52
CA LEU A 18 43.39 -21.09 7.06
C LEU A 18 43.50 -22.52 6.51
N ILE A 19 42.60 -22.90 5.61
CA ILE A 19 42.87 -23.98 4.66
C ILE A 19 42.80 -23.37 3.26
N THR A 20 43.98 -23.10 2.72
CA THR A 20 44.24 -22.89 1.31
C THR A 20 44.22 -24.25 0.61
N ALA A 21 43.41 -24.44 -0.44
CA ALA A 21 43.69 -25.45 -1.45
C ALA A 21 43.12 -25.04 -2.82
N CYS A 22 44.05 -24.81 -3.75
CA CYS A 22 43.88 -24.59 -5.17
C CYS A 22 43.13 -25.73 -5.88
N GLY A 23 42.41 -25.39 -6.96
CA GLY A 23 41.94 -26.35 -7.95
C GLY A 23 41.23 -25.69 -9.14
N LYS A 24 41.97 -24.96 -9.98
CA LYS A 24 41.55 -24.62 -11.34
C LYS A 24 41.92 -25.76 -12.28
N THR A 25 40.98 -26.31 -13.04
CA THR A 25 41.27 -26.82 -14.39
C THR A 25 40.01 -26.78 -15.25
N GLN A 26 40.00 -25.86 -16.23
CA GLN A 26 39.13 -25.90 -17.39
C GLN A 26 39.63 -27.00 -18.33
N THR A 27 38.73 -27.72 -19.00
CA THR A 27 39.02 -28.23 -20.35
C THR A 27 37.74 -28.22 -21.18
N GLN A 28 37.85 -27.47 -22.27
CA GLN A 28 36.92 -27.20 -23.35
C GLN A 28 37.12 -28.28 -24.42
N THR A 29 36.07 -28.86 -25.01
CA THR A 29 36.19 -29.54 -26.30
C THR A 29 34.86 -29.54 -27.06
N GLN A 30 34.87 -28.92 -28.23
CA GLN A 30 33.93 -29.02 -29.37
C GLN A 30 34.80 -28.80 -30.64
N PRO A 31 34.44 -29.16 -31.89
CA PRO A 31 33.78 -30.33 -32.51
C PRO A 31 34.70 -30.98 -33.61
N PRO A 32 34.20 -31.75 -34.59
CA PRO A 32 33.98 -31.11 -35.91
C PRO A 32 32.79 -31.62 -36.77
N SER A 33 32.14 -30.65 -37.44
CA SER A 33 31.82 -30.56 -38.88
C SER A 33 30.67 -31.35 -39.58
N GLN A 34 29.76 -30.54 -40.12
CA GLN A 34 28.80 -30.64 -41.26
C GLN A 34 29.41 -31.19 -42.58
N PRO A 35 28.62 -31.60 -43.62
CA PRO A 35 27.98 -30.66 -44.59
C PRO A 35 26.63 -31.16 -45.22
N THR A 36 25.57 -30.33 -45.39
CA THR A 36 25.13 -29.50 -46.57
C THR A 36 23.88 -30.03 -47.32
N ALA A 37 22.88 -29.14 -47.46
CA ALA A 37 22.03 -28.83 -48.64
C ALA A 37 21.09 -29.91 -49.22
N SER A 38 19.88 -29.67 -49.74
CA SER A 38 18.98 -28.51 -49.89
C SER A 38 17.60 -29.03 -50.38
N THR A 39 16.59 -28.14 -50.30
CA THR A 39 15.42 -28.03 -51.21
C THR A 39 14.06 -28.57 -50.73
N SER A 40 13.28 -27.60 -50.23
CA SER A 40 11.88 -27.24 -50.55
C SER A 40 10.85 -28.30 -50.95
N ILE A 41 9.76 -28.35 -50.18
CA ILE A 41 8.34 -28.29 -50.58
C ILE A 41 7.54 -27.96 -49.29
N ASP A 42 7.05 -26.73 -49.13
CA ASP A 42 5.64 -26.36 -49.29
C ASP A 42 4.65 -27.51 -49.03
N SER A 43 4.08 -27.50 -47.84
CA SER A 43 2.69 -27.89 -47.59
C SER A 43 2.28 -27.25 -46.28
N THR A 44 1.49 -26.21 -46.46
CA THR A 44 0.59 -25.61 -45.50
C THR A 44 -0.12 -26.69 -44.69
N GLU A 45 0.15 -26.75 -43.39
CA GLU A 45 -0.83 -27.30 -42.46
C GLU A 45 -1.00 -26.27 -41.35
N SER A 46 -2.09 -25.55 -41.51
CA SER A 46 -2.68 -24.61 -40.58
C SER A 46 -2.91 -25.31 -39.24
N SER A 47 -1.94 -25.24 -38.34
CA SER A 47 -2.25 -25.27 -36.92
C SER A 47 -2.48 -23.82 -36.54
N SER A 48 -3.70 -23.35 -36.79
CA SER A 48 -4.28 -22.25 -36.03
C SER A 48 -4.15 -22.65 -34.56
N GLN A 49 -3.05 -22.26 -33.93
CA GLN A 49 -3.06 -22.04 -32.50
C GLN A 49 -4.09 -20.93 -32.37
N GLU A 50 -5.32 -21.32 -32.08
CA GLU A 50 -6.29 -20.42 -31.49
C GLU A 50 -5.58 -19.90 -30.25
N GLU A 51 -5.00 -18.70 -30.36
CA GLU A 51 -4.45 -17.99 -29.22
C GLU A 51 -5.64 -17.86 -28.27
N GLU A 52 -5.66 -18.73 -27.26
CA GLU A 52 -6.71 -18.78 -26.28
C GLU A 52 -6.73 -17.40 -25.62
N ALA A 53 -7.75 -16.63 -25.96
CA ALA A 53 -7.89 -15.23 -25.59
C ALA A 53 -9.10 -15.12 -24.67
N VAL A 54 -8.95 -14.32 -23.62
CA VAL A 54 -9.98 -14.08 -22.61
C VAL A 54 -10.55 -12.69 -22.79
N GLU A 55 -11.88 -12.59 -22.71
CA GLU A 55 -12.60 -11.34 -22.83
C GLU A 55 -12.72 -10.65 -21.47
N TYR A 56 -12.30 -9.38 -21.38
CA TYR A 56 -12.48 -8.54 -20.21
C TYR A 56 -13.07 -7.19 -20.65
N GLU A 57 -14.27 -6.85 -20.15
CA GLU A 57 -15.02 -5.62 -20.47
C GLU A 57 -15.13 -5.30 -21.98
N GLY A 58 -15.20 -6.34 -22.82
CA GLY A 58 -15.35 -6.22 -24.28
C GLY A 58 -14.04 -6.18 -25.08
N GLU A 59 -12.90 -6.21 -24.40
CA GLU A 59 -11.57 -6.32 -25.01
C GLU A 59 -11.03 -7.75 -24.86
N TYR A 60 -10.30 -8.25 -25.86
CA TYR A 60 -9.76 -9.61 -25.89
C TYR A 60 -8.26 -9.60 -25.61
N TYR A 61 -7.84 -10.35 -24.59
CA TYR A 61 -6.44 -10.45 -24.17
C TYR A 61 -5.90 -11.87 -24.37
N PRO A 62 -4.71 -12.04 -24.98
CA PRO A 62 -4.11 -13.36 -25.10
C PRO A 62 -3.69 -13.89 -23.73
N ILE A 63 -4.09 -15.13 -23.39
CA ILE A 63 -3.79 -15.75 -22.09
C ILE A 63 -2.28 -15.80 -21.80
N SER A 64 -1.44 -15.90 -22.84
CA SER A 64 0.02 -15.92 -22.72
C SER A 64 0.64 -14.61 -22.22
N GLU A 65 -0.08 -13.49 -22.31
CA GLU A 65 0.37 -12.19 -21.80
C GLU A 65 -0.14 -11.89 -20.38
N LEU A 66 -1.03 -12.73 -19.86
CA LEU A 66 -1.62 -12.58 -18.53
C LEU A 66 -0.88 -13.45 -17.52
N SER A 67 -0.74 -12.94 -16.29
CA SER A 67 -0.17 -13.73 -15.19
C SER A 67 -1.16 -14.81 -14.73
N GLU A 68 -0.66 -15.89 -14.12
CA GLU A 68 -1.52 -16.95 -13.55
C GLU A 68 -2.50 -16.40 -12.50
N ASP A 69 -2.10 -15.35 -11.78
CA ASP A 69 -2.94 -14.67 -10.80
C ASP A 69 -4.03 -13.81 -11.48
N THR A 70 -3.71 -13.19 -12.62
CA THR A 70 -4.67 -12.44 -13.46
C THR A 70 -5.74 -13.37 -14.06
N LEU A 71 -5.36 -14.59 -14.45
CA LEU A 71 -6.30 -15.59 -14.96
C LEU A 71 -7.24 -16.12 -13.87
N LYS A 72 -6.72 -16.40 -12.67
CA LYS A 72 -7.54 -16.78 -11.50
C LYS A 72 -8.49 -15.65 -11.09
N TRP A 73 -8.02 -14.41 -11.21
CA TRP A 73 -8.84 -13.23 -10.97
C TRP A 73 -9.97 -13.11 -11.99
N LEU A 74 -9.69 -13.34 -13.28
CA LEU A 74 -10.71 -13.33 -14.34
C LEU A 74 -11.76 -14.44 -14.15
N GLU A 75 -11.32 -15.66 -13.83
CA GLU A 75 -12.24 -16.77 -13.55
C GLU A 75 -13.21 -16.43 -12.42
N ARG A 76 -12.70 -15.80 -11.35
CA ARG A 76 -13.54 -15.29 -10.26
C ARG A 76 -14.43 -14.14 -10.73
N TYR A 77 -13.89 -13.18 -11.47
CA TYR A 77 -14.61 -12.00 -11.98
C TYR A 77 -15.80 -12.39 -12.87
N HIS A 78 -15.66 -13.39 -13.74
CA HIS A 78 -16.76 -13.89 -14.59
C HIS A 78 -17.81 -14.70 -13.83
N GLN A 79 -17.46 -15.29 -12.68
CA GLN A 79 -18.40 -16.01 -11.82
C GLN A 79 -19.19 -15.08 -10.90
N MET A 80 -18.84 -13.79 -10.83
CA MET A 80 -19.50 -12.80 -9.98
C MET A 80 -20.63 -12.08 -10.73
N PRO A 81 -21.78 -11.83 -10.08
CA PRO A 81 -22.83 -10.99 -10.65
C PRO A 81 -22.31 -9.57 -10.90
N GLU A 82 -22.88 -8.86 -11.89
CA GLU A 82 -22.44 -7.52 -12.31
C GLU A 82 -22.34 -6.53 -11.14
N GLU A 83 -23.27 -6.62 -10.18
CA GLU A 83 -23.31 -5.83 -8.94
C GLU A 83 -22.09 -6.07 -8.02
N GLU A 84 -21.46 -7.24 -8.08
CA GLU A 84 -20.24 -7.55 -7.33
C GLU A 84 -18.98 -7.27 -8.13
N ARG A 85 -19.03 -7.40 -9.47
CA ARG A 85 -17.94 -6.98 -10.37
C ARG A 85 -17.64 -5.49 -10.22
N LEU A 86 -18.68 -4.67 -10.09
CA LEU A 86 -18.59 -3.22 -9.84
C LEU A 86 -17.93 -2.85 -8.49
N LYS A 87 -17.83 -3.80 -7.55
CA LYS A 87 -17.20 -3.60 -6.23
C LYS A 87 -15.72 -4.00 -6.19
N ILE A 88 -15.19 -4.55 -7.29
CA ILE A 88 -13.79 -4.95 -7.37
C ILE A 88 -12.95 -3.71 -7.64
N ASN A 89 -12.30 -3.21 -6.60
CA ASN A 89 -11.40 -2.05 -6.64
C ASN A 89 -9.97 -2.38 -7.13
N MET A 90 -9.66 -3.66 -7.28
CA MET A 90 -8.34 -4.15 -7.68
C MET A 90 -8.42 -4.77 -9.08
N VAL A 91 -8.09 -3.95 -10.08
CA VAL A 91 -7.92 -4.39 -11.47
C VAL A 91 -6.43 -4.74 -11.67
N PRO A 92 -6.10 -5.96 -12.13
CA PRO A 92 -4.72 -6.34 -12.42
C PRO A 92 -4.03 -5.32 -13.36
N PRO A 93 -2.74 -5.01 -13.12
CA PRO A 93 -2.01 -3.99 -13.88
C PRO A 93 -1.91 -4.29 -15.37
N GLU A 94 -2.13 -5.53 -15.79
CA GLU A 94 -2.20 -5.95 -17.20
C GLU A 94 -3.40 -5.36 -17.95
N PHE A 95 -4.49 -5.04 -17.24
CA PHE A 95 -5.68 -4.39 -17.82
C PHE A 95 -5.66 -2.87 -17.69
N VAL A 96 -4.66 -2.30 -17.00
CA VAL A 96 -4.48 -0.85 -16.95
C VAL A 96 -3.78 -0.42 -18.25
N PRO A 97 -4.39 0.47 -19.07
CA PRO A 97 -3.80 0.85 -20.35
C PRO A 97 -2.42 1.47 -20.12
N LYS A 98 -1.38 0.80 -20.63
CA LYS A 98 0.02 1.25 -20.60
C LYS A 98 0.17 2.47 -21.51
N GLY A 99 -0.10 3.67 -20.97
CA GLY A 99 0.10 4.92 -21.73
C GLY A 99 -0.70 6.14 -21.29
N THR A 100 -1.37 6.14 -20.13
CA THR A 100 -1.95 7.37 -19.59
C THR A 100 -0.93 8.11 -18.74
N ASP A 101 -0.08 8.88 -19.43
CA ASP A 101 0.37 10.15 -18.90
C ASP A 101 -0.87 10.94 -18.48
N ILE A 102 -0.92 11.38 -17.22
CA ILE A 102 -1.98 12.23 -16.68
C ILE A 102 -1.81 13.62 -17.29
N ALA A 103 -2.13 13.76 -18.58
CA ALA A 103 -2.20 15.03 -19.27
C ALA A 103 -3.59 15.63 -19.03
N ALA A 104 -3.58 16.82 -18.42
CA ALA A 104 -4.75 17.67 -18.26
C ALA A 104 -5.57 17.75 -19.56
N MET A 105 -6.82 17.28 -19.52
CA MET A 105 -7.80 17.68 -20.52
C MET A 105 -8.13 19.16 -20.28
N GLU A 106 -7.53 20.01 -21.09
CA GLU A 106 -7.84 21.43 -21.21
C GLU A 106 -9.32 21.60 -21.60
N THR A 107 -10.08 22.35 -20.79
CA THR A 107 -11.43 22.78 -21.16
C THR A 107 -11.33 23.87 -22.23
N ASN A 108 -11.83 23.51 -23.42
CA ASN A 108 -11.87 24.33 -24.62
C ASN A 108 -12.78 25.57 -24.47
N GLU A 109 -12.40 26.63 -25.18
CA GLU A 109 -12.93 28.00 -25.15
C GLU A 109 -14.44 28.10 -25.39
N THR A 110 -15.14 28.92 -24.59
CA THR A 110 -16.50 29.38 -24.88
C THR A 110 -16.43 30.60 -25.81
N ARG A 111 -16.94 30.48 -27.05
CA ARG A 111 -17.34 31.63 -27.87
C ARG A 111 -18.86 31.62 -28.02
N ASP A 112 -19.48 32.70 -27.59
CA ASP A 112 -20.90 33.02 -27.76
C ASP A 112 -21.32 33.03 -29.23
N ILE A 113 -22.48 32.44 -29.52
CA ILE A 113 -23.42 32.92 -30.56
C ILE A 113 -24.84 32.43 -30.25
N ASN A 114 -25.71 33.37 -29.85
CA ASN A 114 -27.16 33.26 -29.95
C ASN A 114 -27.58 33.32 -31.43
N ASP A 115 -28.51 32.46 -31.87
CA ASP A 115 -29.86 32.88 -32.32
C ASP A 115 -30.66 31.75 -33.04
N THR A 116 -31.82 31.42 -32.46
CA THR A 116 -33.15 31.43 -33.11
C THR A 116 -33.49 30.43 -34.26
N LYS A 117 -34.28 29.39 -33.89
CA LYS A 117 -35.68 29.09 -34.35
C LYS A 117 -36.00 27.78 -35.12
N ALA A 118 -36.98 27.08 -34.53
CA ALA A 118 -38.08 26.25 -35.05
C ALA A 118 -37.81 24.88 -35.70
N GLY A 119 -38.49 23.87 -35.13
CA GLY A 119 -38.79 22.59 -35.75
C GLY A 119 -39.27 21.57 -34.73
N GLU A 120 -40.58 21.45 -34.52
CA GLU A 120 -41.18 20.36 -33.75
C GLU A 120 -41.00 19.01 -34.47
N THR A 121 -40.46 18.02 -33.77
CA THR A 121 -40.84 16.60 -33.94
C THR A 121 -40.76 15.90 -32.58
N LYS A 122 -41.78 15.10 -32.31
CA LYS A 122 -42.10 14.41 -31.06
C LYS A 122 -41.70 12.94 -31.15
N THR A 123 -41.45 12.30 -29.99
CA THR A 123 -41.36 10.83 -29.71
C THR A 123 -39.91 10.27 -29.85
N ALA A 124 -39.28 9.53 -28.92
CA ALA A 124 -39.68 8.79 -27.71
C ALA A 124 -38.52 8.74 -26.69
N GLU A 125 -38.84 8.23 -25.50
CA GLU A 125 -38.07 8.14 -24.24
C GLU A 125 -36.73 7.39 -24.31
N SER A 126 -35.75 7.85 -23.52
CA SER A 126 -35.09 7.02 -22.50
C SER A 126 -34.40 7.92 -21.48
N GLN A 127 -34.89 7.88 -20.24
CA GLN A 127 -34.24 8.45 -19.08
C GLN A 127 -32.98 7.65 -18.80
N GLY A 128 -31.83 8.14 -19.27
CA GLY A 128 -30.53 7.79 -18.72
C GLY A 128 -30.13 8.85 -17.71
N THR A 129 -30.81 8.86 -16.55
CA THR A 129 -30.27 9.56 -15.38
C THR A 129 -29.00 8.82 -15.02
N GLY A 130 -27.86 9.29 -15.53
CA GLY A 130 -26.55 8.89 -15.05
C GLY A 130 -26.43 9.36 -13.62
N GLU A 131 -26.97 8.55 -12.71
CA GLU A 131 -26.72 8.66 -11.29
C GLU A 131 -25.19 8.53 -11.14
N PRO A 132 -24.51 9.50 -10.51
CA PRO A 132 -23.10 9.34 -10.20
C PRO A 132 -22.98 8.05 -9.40
N LEU A 133 -22.11 7.14 -9.86
CA LEU A 133 -21.77 5.92 -9.12
C LEU A 133 -21.49 6.34 -7.68
N ALA A 134 -22.41 6.01 -6.78
CA ALA A 134 -22.29 6.33 -5.38
C ALA A 134 -21.02 5.62 -4.89
N VAL A 135 -19.94 6.40 -4.70
CA VAL A 135 -18.88 6.03 -3.78
C VAL A 135 -19.61 5.57 -2.52
N PRO A 136 -19.36 4.35 -2.00
CA PRO A 136 -20.07 3.90 -0.81
C PRO A 136 -20.01 5.03 0.22
N ASP A 137 -21.17 5.44 0.73
CA ASP A 137 -21.32 6.42 1.81
C ASP A 137 -20.69 5.85 3.08
N ILE A 138 -19.37 5.68 3.08
CA ILE A 138 -18.59 5.34 4.26
C ILE A 138 -18.47 6.63 5.05
N LEU A 139 -19.53 6.94 5.80
CA LEU A 139 -19.51 8.00 6.79
C LEU A 139 -18.64 7.54 7.95
N LEU A 140 -17.35 7.84 7.88
CA LEU A 140 -16.49 7.76 9.05
C LEU A 140 -16.90 8.90 9.97
N THR A 141 -17.62 8.59 11.04
CA THR A 141 -18.03 9.57 12.06
C THR A 141 -16.97 9.77 13.14
N SER A 142 -15.90 8.97 13.11
CA SER A 142 -14.76 9.03 14.03
C SER A 142 -13.49 8.56 13.33
N ALA A 143 -12.35 8.78 13.99
CA ALA A 143 -11.07 8.25 13.52
C ALA A 143 -11.12 6.72 13.32
N PRO A 144 -10.65 6.20 12.18
CA PRO A 144 -10.66 4.77 11.89
C PRO A 144 -9.55 4.02 12.64
N GLU A 145 -9.68 2.69 12.74
CA GLU A 145 -8.59 1.82 13.19
C GLU A 145 -7.49 1.74 12.12
N ILE A 146 -6.24 1.70 12.57
CA ILE A 146 -5.09 1.41 11.70
C ILE A 146 -4.60 -0.01 11.94
N VAL A 147 -4.29 -0.73 10.86
CA VAL A 147 -3.67 -2.04 10.90
C VAL A 147 -2.25 -1.95 10.36
N LEU A 148 -1.27 -2.33 11.17
CA LEU A 148 0.12 -2.51 10.73
C LEU A 148 0.35 -3.96 10.34
N THR A 149 0.95 -4.17 9.16
CA THR A 149 1.37 -5.49 8.68
C THR A 149 2.81 -5.43 8.22
N ASP A 150 3.58 -6.48 8.53
CA ASP A 150 4.95 -6.64 8.04
C ASP A 150 4.92 -7.30 6.65
N PRO A 151 5.22 -6.55 5.57
CA PRO A 151 5.20 -7.08 4.20
C PRO A 151 6.37 -8.03 3.92
N LEU A 152 7.41 -8.05 4.76
CA LEU A 152 8.55 -8.96 4.63
C LEU A 152 8.30 -10.30 5.34
N SER A 153 7.21 -10.39 6.12
CA SER A 153 6.81 -11.59 6.83
C SER A 153 5.75 -12.36 6.05
N SER A 154 6.04 -13.63 5.73
CA SER A 154 5.04 -14.53 5.13
C SER A 154 3.89 -14.89 6.08
N ALA A 155 3.98 -14.53 7.37
CA ALA A 155 2.93 -14.80 8.35
C ALA A 155 1.76 -13.80 8.29
N LEU A 156 1.94 -12.63 7.63
CA LEU A 156 0.94 -11.57 7.51
C LEU A 156 0.26 -11.22 8.85
N ASN A 157 1.07 -11.13 9.92
CA ASN A 157 0.55 -10.81 11.24
C ASN A 157 0.03 -9.37 11.28
N GLU A 158 -1.21 -9.21 11.74
CA GLU A 158 -1.84 -7.91 11.90
C GLU A 158 -1.61 -7.34 13.31
N PHE A 159 -1.28 -6.06 13.36
CA PHE A 159 -1.22 -5.28 14.60
C PHE A 159 -2.17 -4.08 14.52
N ARG A 160 -3.26 -4.16 15.27
CA ARG A 160 -4.36 -3.17 15.24
C ARG A 160 -4.14 -2.06 16.26
N LEU A 161 -4.33 -0.83 15.81
CA LEU A 161 -4.13 0.41 16.57
C LEU A 161 -5.44 1.18 16.68
N GLN A 162 -5.83 1.50 17.91
CA GLN A 162 -6.93 2.42 18.16
C GLN A 162 -6.41 3.86 18.18
N SER A 163 -7.23 4.79 17.71
CA SER A 163 -6.93 6.22 17.83
C SER A 163 -6.95 6.65 19.30
N GLY A 164 -5.93 7.40 19.72
CA GLY A 164 -5.88 8.08 21.01
C GLY A 164 -6.53 9.46 20.92
N ASN A 165 -5.77 10.44 20.46
CA ASN A 165 -6.28 11.78 20.20
C ASN A 165 -6.83 11.85 18.77
N TYR A 166 -7.98 12.50 18.58
CA TYR A 166 -8.41 12.85 17.23
C TYR A 166 -9.29 14.10 17.19
N SER A 167 -9.25 14.77 16.05
CA SER A 167 -10.18 15.81 15.65
C SER A 167 -10.79 15.40 14.31
N TRP A 168 -12.11 15.28 14.27
CA TRP A 168 -12.83 14.74 13.14
C TRP A 168 -13.91 15.71 12.70
N SER A 169 -14.10 15.86 11.39
CA SER A 169 -15.15 16.65 10.79
C SER A 169 -15.94 15.77 9.83
N VAL A 170 -17.26 15.75 9.98
CA VAL A 170 -18.20 14.97 9.16
C VAL A 170 -19.18 15.92 8.51
N MET A 171 -19.45 15.74 7.22
CA MET A 171 -20.49 16.49 6.52
C MET A 171 -21.82 15.74 6.61
N GLU A 172 -22.78 16.31 7.33
CA GLU A 172 -24.15 15.80 7.44
C GLU A 172 -25.14 16.91 7.07
N ASN A 173 -26.09 16.65 6.17
CA ASN A 173 -27.11 17.63 5.76
C ASN A 173 -26.55 18.98 5.27
N LYS A 174 -25.37 19.00 4.65
CA LYS A 174 -24.62 20.21 4.21
C LYS A 174 -24.09 21.07 5.37
N GLU A 175 -24.09 20.55 6.58
CA GLU A 175 -23.44 21.15 7.74
C GLU A 175 -22.25 20.28 8.17
N VAL A 176 -21.21 20.93 8.70
CA VAL A 176 -20.03 20.22 9.21
C VAL A 176 -20.19 20.03 10.71
N GLN A 177 -20.21 18.78 11.16
CA GLN A 177 -20.14 18.41 12.56
C GLN A 177 -18.71 18.06 12.95
N GLU A 178 -18.27 18.53 14.11
CA GLU A 178 -16.92 18.28 14.61
C GLU A 178 -16.95 17.44 15.89
N VAL A 179 -16.07 16.44 15.93
CA VAL A 179 -15.92 15.51 17.05
C VAL A 179 -14.46 15.51 17.46
N VAL A 180 -14.21 15.70 18.75
CA VAL A 180 -12.86 15.69 19.30
C VAL A 180 -12.79 14.65 20.42
N ALA A 181 -11.76 13.83 20.39
CA ALA A 181 -11.39 12.96 21.49
C ALA A 181 -9.98 13.27 21.96
N CYS A 182 -9.80 13.33 23.27
CA CYS A 182 -8.51 13.47 23.91
C CYS A 182 -8.11 12.11 24.51
N GLY A 183 -7.02 11.56 24.02
CA GLY A 183 -6.32 10.41 24.57
C GLY A 183 -5.15 10.84 25.45
N ALA A 184 -4.47 9.84 26.01
CA ALA A 184 -3.25 10.05 26.77
C ALA A 184 -2.06 10.35 25.85
N HIS A 185 -1.03 11.00 26.41
CA HIS A 185 0.21 11.26 25.70
C HIS A 185 0.92 9.95 25.33
N PRO A 186 1.63 9.85 24.18
CA PRO A 186 2.36 8.64 23.78
C PRO A 186 3.36 8.14 24.83
N LEU A 187 3.95 9.06 25.59
CA LEU A 187 4.88 8.77 26.70
C LEU A 187 4.21 8.68 28.07
N ASP A 188 2.89 8.75 28.17
CA ASP A 188 2.21 8.61 29.47
C ASP A 188 2.51 7.23 30.09
N GLN A 189 2.69 7.18 31.41
CA GLN A 189 2.98 5.93 32.13
C GLN A 189 1.89 4.86 31.92
N ALA A 190 0.64 5.25 31.63
CA ALA A 190 -0.42 4.32 31.28
C ALA A 190 -0.09 3.44 30.08
N MET A 191 0.77 3.91 29.17
CA MET A 191 1.17 3.18 27.96
C MET A 191 2.06 1.96 28.23
N GLU A 192 2.65 1.83 29.43
CA GLU A 192 3.47 0.66 29.80
C GLU A 192 2.73 -0.67 29.64
N LYS A 193 1.40 -0.65 29.82
CA LYS A 193 0.53 -1.83 29.76
C LYS A 193 0.01 -2.14 28.37
N THR A 194 0.26 -1.28 27.39
CA THR A 194 -0.20 -1.45 26.01
C THR A 194 0.55 -2.59 25.34
N LYS A 195 -0.13 -3.32 24.45
CA LYS A 195 0.49 -4.38 23.65
C LYS A 195 1.65 -3.80 22.85
N ARG A 196 2.78 -4.50 22.84
CA ARG A 196 3.96 -4.13 22.05
C ARG A 196 3.93 -4.81 20.69
N LEU A 197 4.32 -4.06 19.67
CA LEU A 197 4.58 -4.57 18.34
C LEU A 197 5.97 -5.20 18.33
N LYS A 198 6.03 -6.48 17.95
CA LYS A 198 7.30 -7.17 17.73
C LYS A 198 7.86 -6.73 16.40
N VAL A 199 9.03 -6.11 16.40
CA VAL A 199 9.73 -5.68 15.19
C VAL A 199 10.80 -6.72 14.87
N PRO A 200 10.65 -7.54 13.81
CA PRO A 200 11.63 -8.58 13.50
C PRO A 200 12.99 -7.97 13.11
N SER A 201 14.07 -8.70 13.38
CA SER A 201 15.38 -8.33 12.85
C SER A 201 15.59 -9.02 11.51
N TYR A 202 15.52 -8.24 10.44
CA TYR A 202 15.87 -8.70 9.09
C TYR A 202 17.32 -8.33 8.79
N ASN A 203 18.02 -9.23 8.09
CA ASN A 203 19.42 -9.02 7.75
C ASN A 203 19.61 -7.70 7.00
N ARG A 204 20.50 -6.83 7.52
CA ARG A 204 20.92 -5.55 6.92
C ARG A 204 19.87 -4.42 6.95
N LEU A 205 18.78 -4.58 7.69
CA LEU A 205 17.80 -3.51 7.90
C LEU A 205 17.87 -3.01 9.35
N ASP A 206 18.23 -1.73 9.51
CA ASP A 206 18.23 -1.05 10.80
C ASP A 206 16.85 -0.51 11.18
N ALA A 207 15.94 -0.39 10.20
CA ALA A 207 14.53 -0.09 10.38
C ALA A 207 13.71 -0.95 9.43
N ILE A 208 12.56 -1.42 9.90
CA ILE A 208 11.71 -2.36 9.18
C ILE A 208 10.52 -1.63 8.59
N PRO A 209 10.23 -1.81 7.29
CA PRO A 209 9.05 -1.23 6.69
C PRO A 209 7.78 -1.97 7.17
N PHE A 210 6.80 -1.22 7.66
CA PHE A 210 5.47 -1.71 7.99
C PHE A 210 4.44 -1.03 7.08
N SER A 211 3.51 -1.83 6.55
CA SER A 211 2.37 -1.31 5.79
C SER A 211 1.27 -0.85 6.74
N VAL A 212 0.81 0.38 6.55
CA VAL A 212 -0.29 1.04 7.24
C VAL A 212 -1.56 0.86 6.41
N SER A 213 -2.50 0.08 6.92
CA SER A 213 -3.78 -0.16 6.28
C SER A 213 -4.92 0.46 7.09
N CYS A 214 -5.89 1.04 6.40
CA CYS A 214 -7.07 1.69 6.97
C CYS A 214 -8.23 1.54 5.97
N ILE A 215 -9.48 1.65 6.44
CA ILE A 215 -10.68 1.63 5.58
C ILE A 215 -10.56 2.66 4.46
N ILE A 216 -10.09 3.87 4.80
CA ILE A 216 -9.68 4.89 3.83
C ILE A 216 -8.27 5.35 4.20
N PRO A 217 -7.29 5.23 3.30
CA PRO A 217 -5.91 5.61 3.61
C PRO A 217 -5.83 7.11 3.93
N PRO A 218 -4.96 7.51 4.87
CA PRO A 218 -4.69 8.92 5.13
C PRO A 218 -3.90 9.54 3.97
N ASP A 219 -4.08 10.84 3.77
CA ASP A 219 -3.34 11.61 2.76
C ASP A 219 -1.91 11.89 3.23
N LYS A 220 -1.71 12.00 4.55
CA LYS A 220 -0.40 12.22 5.18
C LYS A 220 -0.28 11.43 6.48
N ILE A 221 0.89 10.82 6.67
CA ILE A 221 1.28 10.17 7.91
C ILE A 221 2.52 10.86 8.46
N THR A 222 2.52 11.22 9.73
CA THR A 222 3.70 11.69 10.45
C THR A 222 4.04 10.70 11.55
N VAL A 223 5.26 10.19 11.57
CA VAL A 223 5.75 9.26 12.60
C VAL A 223 6.76 10.00 13.46
N THR A 224 6.39 10.25 14.71
CA THR A 224 7.28 10.81 15.73
C THR A 224 7.80 9.67 16.59
N ALA A 225 9.09 9.66 16.89
CA ALA A 225 9.75 8.60 17.64
C ALA A 225 10.43 9.12 18.91
N TRP A 226 10.37 8.31 19.96
CA TRP A 226 11.12 8.47 21.19
C TRP A 226 11.77 7.15 21.59
N ASP A 227 12.85 7.24 22.33
CA ASP A 227 13.41 6.06 22.99
C ASP A 227 12.44 5.52 24.04
N ILE A 228 12.30 4.20 24.13
CA ILE A 228 11.36 3.58 25.08
C ILE A 228 11.76 3.78 26.54
N SER A 229 13.02 4.13 26.81
CA SER A 229 13.47 4.52 28.15
C SER A 229 12.86 5.84 28.64
N ASN A 230 12.30 6.67 27.75
CA ASN A 230 11.62 7.93 28.09
C ASN A 230 10.14 7.74 28.44
N LEU A 231 9.65 6.49 28.50
CA LEU A 231 8.27 6.21 28.90
C LEU A 231 8.04 6.69 30.35
N GLY A 232 6.98 7.47 30.56
CA GLY A 232 6.69 8.18 31.80
C GLY A 232 7.20 9.63 31.84
N ASP A 233 8.03 10.04 30.88
CA ASP A 233 8.54 11.42 30.74
C ASP A 233 7.87 12.12 29.55
N THR A 234 6.71 12.75 29.79
CA THR A 234 5.93 13.43 28.74
C THR A 234 6.60 14.67 28.16
N GLU A 235 7.65 15.18 28.81
CA GLU A 235 8.40 16.36 28.37
C GLU A 235 9.66 15.97 27.58
N SER A 236 9.89 14.67 27.37
CA SER A 236 11.03 14.20 26.58
C SER A 236 10.91 14.67 25.14
N LYS A 237 12.02 15.22 24.63
CA LYS A 237 12.15 15.59 23.23
C LYS A 237 12.07 14.35 22.34
N GLU A 238 11.41 14.50 21.21
CA GLU A 238 11.42 13.55 20.11
C GLU A 238 12.84 13.30 19.58
N GLU A 239 13.13 12.03 19.31
CA GLU A 239 14.39 11.58 18.69
C GLU A 239 14.35 11.81 17.18
N SER A 240 13.19 11.59 16.57
CA SER A 240 12.96 11.85 15.15
C SER A 240 11.50 12.14 14.84
N VAL A 241 11.28 12.84 13.73
CA VAL A 241 9.96 13.07 13.11
C VAL A 241 10.12 12.82 11.62
N THR A 242 9.33 11.90 11.08
CA THR A 242 9.36 11.54 9.65
C THR A 242 7.97 11.69 9.04
N VAL A 243 7.88 12.36 7.88
CA VAL A 243 6.63 12.64 7.18
C VAL A 243 6.54 11.80 5.91
N TYR A 244 5.39 11.17 5.72
CA TYR A 244 5.05 10.31 4.60
C TYR A 244 3.77 10.85 3.94
N GLU A 245 3.91 11.53 2.80
CA GLU A 245 2.77 12.01 2.00
C GLU A 245 2.40 10.96 0.96
N ASN A 246 1.11 10.64 0.84
CA ASN A 246 0.58 9.66 -0.12
C ASN A 246 1.31 8.30 -0.09
N LYS A 247 1.82 7.91 1.09
CA LYS A 247 2.57 6.67 1.30
C LYS A 247 2.02 5.96 2.53
N THR A 248 1.85 4.65 2.39
CA THR A 248 1.36 3.76 3.46
C THR A 248 2.45 2.85 4.00
N LEU A 249 3.72 3.09 3.68
CA LEU A 249 4.85 2.31 4.17
C LEU A 249 5.69 3.17 5.10
N ILE A 250 5.74 2.81 6.39
CA ILE A 250 6.49 3.52 7.44
C ILE A 250 7.63 2.66 7.96
N GLU A 251 8.67 3.27 8.49
CA GLU A 251 9.83 2.54 9.03
C GLU A 251 9.80 2.54 10.56
N LEU A 252 9.92 1.35 11.16
CA LEU A 252 9.90 1.16 12.61
C LEU A 252 11.15 0.40 13.09
N GLN A 253 11.62 0.74 14.28
CA GLN A 253 12.74 0.12 14.97
C GLN A 253 12.28 -0.50 16.29
N PRO A 254 12.92 -1.58 16.77
CA PRO A 254 12.64 -2.11 18.10
C PRO A 254 13.07 -1.13 19.20
N GLY A 255 12.42 -1.22 20.37
CA GLY A 255 12.81 -0.44 21.55
C GLY A 255 12.46 1.05 21.49
N LYS A 256 11.38 1.41 20.78
CA LYS A 256 10.92 2.79 20.63
C LYS A 256 9.45 2.94 21.04
N VAL A 257 9.07 4.19 21.33
CA VAL A 257 7.68 4.64 21.37
C VAL A 257 7.46 5.50 20.14
N TYR A 258 6.42 5.21 19.37
CA TYR A 258 6.01 6.02 18.24
C TYR A 258 4.64 6.62 18.45
N GLU A 259 4.49 7.85 17.97
CA GLU A 259 3.19 8.44 17.65
C GLU A 259 3.05 8.52 16.14
N LEU A 260 2.09 7.78 15.62
CA LEU A 260 1.65 7.88 14.23
C LEU A 260 0.49 8.87 14.19
N THR A 261 0.69 10.02 13.57
CA THR A 261 -0.37 10.99 13.29
C THR A 261 -0.81 10.85 11.83
N ALA A 262 -2.04 10.40 11.64
CA ALA A 262 -2.68 10.26 10.33
C ALA A 262 -3.61 11.44 10.05
N GLU A 263 -3.56 11.97 8.83
CA GLU A 263 -4.36 13.11 8.39
C GLU A 263 -5.16 12.75 7.13
N TRP A 264 -6.46 13.05 7.18
CA TRP A 264 -7.37 13.07 6.05
C TRP A 264 -7.68 14.53 5.74
N SER A 265 -7.21 15.00 4.60
CA SER A 265 -7.22 16.41 4.22
C SER A 265 -8.64 16.97 4.21
N ARG A 266 -8.78 18.18 4.76
CA ARG A 266 -10.03 18.94 4.70
C ARG A 266 -10.41 19.31 3.26
N ASP A 267 -9.46 19.36 2.34
CA ASP A 267 -9.72 19.60 0.92
C ASP A 267 -10.54 18.47 0.29
N GLN A 268 -10.57 17.30 0.91
CA GLN A 268 -11.34 16.15 0.48
C GLN A 268 -12.68 16.02 1.24
N LEU A 269 -13.03 16.96 2.13
CA LEU A 269 -14.25 16.89 2.95
C LEU A 269 -15.52 16.87 2.12
N GLU A 270 -15.60 17.66 1.05
CA GLU A 270 -16.77 17.68 0.17
C GLU A 270 -16.91 16.39 -0.65
N THR A 271 -15.79 15.73 -0.97
CA THR A 271 -15.75 14.50 -1.77
C THR A 271 -15.96 13.24 -0.92
N ARG A 272 -15.37 13.21 0.28
CA ARG A 272 -15.36 12.04 1.18
C ARG A 272 -16.44 12.13 2.27
N SER A 273 -17.08 13.29 2.43
CA SER A 273 -17.99 13.61 3.53
C SER A 273 -17.35 13.54 4.92
N PHE A 274 -16.03 13.37 5.02
CA PHE A 274 -15.28 13.45 6.27
C PHE A 274 -13.85 13.99 6.03
N SER A 275 -13.25 14.52 7.10
CA SER A 275 -11.83 14.90 7.18
C SER A 275 -11.40 14.89 8.64
N GLY A 276 -10.11 14.88 8.91
CA GLY A 276 -9.65 14.94 10.29
C GLY A 276 -8.21 14.50 10.49
N THR A 277 -7.80 14.54 11.74
CA THR A 277 -6.50 14.05 12.20
C THR A 277 -6.70 13.09 13.36
N ALA A 278 -5.89 12.04 13.41
CA ALA A 278 -5.91 11.08 14.50
C ALA A 278 -4.49 10.64 14.84
N SER A 279 -4.20 10.46 16.13
CA SER A 279 -2.92 9.95 16.61
C SER A 279 -3.05 8.55 17.20
N TYR A 280 -2.03 7.73 16.97
CA TYR A 280 -1.98 6.31 17.34
C TYR A 280 -0.62 6.03 17.98
N THR A 281 -0.62 5.36 19.14
CA THR A 281 0.61 5.04 19.87
C THR A 281 1.06 3.63 19.59
N ILE A 282 2.35 3.45 19.27
CA ILE A 282 2.97 2.15 18.99
C ILE A 282 4.17 1.99 19.92
N LEU A 283 4.19 0.92 20.72
CA LEU A 283 5.38 0.54 21.48
C LEU A 283 6.03 -0.64 20.76
N THR A 284 7.34 -0.58 20.51
CA THR A 284 8.05 -1.66 19.81
C THR A 284 8.99 -2.43 20.72
N GLU A 285 9.14 -3.74 20.44
CA GLU A 285 10.08 -4.66 21.09
C GLU A 285 10.80 -5.54 20.07
#